data_AF-A0A8K1FPR6-F1
#
_entry.id   AF-A0A8K1FPR6-F1
#
_cell.length_a   1.000
_cell.length_b   1.000
_cell.length_c   1.000
_cell.angle_alpha   90.00
_cell.angle_beta   90.00
_cell.angle_gamma   90.00
#
_symmetry.space_group_name_H-M   'P 1'
#
loop_
_entity.id
_entity.type
_entity.pdbx_description
1 polymer ?
#
loop_
_entity_poly.entity_id
_entity_poly.type
_entity_poly.pdbx_seq_one_letter_code
_entity_poly.pdbx_strand_id
1 'polypeptide(L)'
;MVMSTKTLLLSAAIVATASVQEVDAHTYLTQPLAEFKSGASKSSWVAEFGPPWSGTFKTGAQYAAEAKKRGIKDLRSFLESKGPTCGNTNPNAKAKQIPRDGMVKFASTMEHPGPCEIWLDNTRVFQNDDCEKTYGSATSIKVNFSACKGNCMLRFYWLGLQDGGKRWQSYKNCVPVTTGKSRSMDEYEYESEASVVNATETADVPSGYSFNDLNN
;
A
#
# COMPACT_ATOMS: atom_id res chain seq x y z
N MET A 1 32.58 -13.35 -73.58
CA MET A 1 31.78 -12.34 -72.86
C MET A 1 31.62 -12.85 -71.44
N VAL A 2 32.40 -12.36 -70.48
CA VAL A 2 32.51 -12.91 -69.12
C VAL A 2 31.55 -12.12 -68.20
N MET A 3 30.60 -12.81 -67.58
CA MET A 3 29.63 -12.24 -66.64
C MET A 3 30.32 -11.84 -65.33
N SER A 4 30.18 -10.57 -64.95
CA SER A 4 30.73 -10.01 -63.71
C SER A 4 29.65 -10.03 -62.62
N THR A 5 29.84 -10.89 -61.63
CA THR A 5 28.93 -11.09 -60.49
C THR A 5 29.13 -9.98 -59.47
N LYS A 6 28.09 -9.18 -59.18
CA LYS A 6 28.13 -8.15 -58.13
C LYS A 6 27.69 -8.75 -56.80
N THR A 7 28.61 -8.86 -55.86
CA THR A 7 28.34 -9.25 -54.47
C THR A 7 27.68 -8.10 -53.72
N LEU A 8 26.45 -8.30 -53.26
CA LEU A 8 25.74 -7.40 -52.34
C LEU A 8 26.12 -7.76 -50.90
N LEU A 9 26.78 -6.84 -50.20
CA LEU A 9 27.04 -6.93 -48.76
C LEU A 9 25.80 -6.44 -47.99
N LEU A 10 25.13 -7.33 -47.26
CA LEU A 10 24.08 -6.98 -46.30
C LEU A 10 24.72 -6.61 -44.96
N SER A 11 24.66 -5.34 -44.56
CA SER A 11 25.00 -4.90 -43.21
C SER A 11 23.77 -5.00 -42.31
N ALA A 12 23.79 -5.90 -41.33
CA ALA A 12 22.76 -5.98 -40.29
C ALA A 12 23.05 -4.93 -39.20
N ALA A 13 22.21 -3.90 -39.10
CA ALA A 13 22.27 -2.93 -38.00
C ALA A 13 21.53 -3.50 -36.78
N ILE A 14 22.26 -3.73 -35.68
CA ILE A 14 21.69 -4.14 -34.40
C ILE A 14 21.14 -2.89 -33.72
N VAL A 15 19.82 -2.78 -33.61
CA VAL A 15 19.16 -1.71 -32.84
C VAL A 15 19.16 -2.11 -31.37
N ALA A 16 20.01 -1.45 -30.57
CA ALA A 16 19.96 -1.57 -29.12
C ALA A 16 18.76 -0.76 -28.59
N THR A 17 17.74 -1.45 -28.08
CA THR A 17 16.61 -0.81 -27.39
C THR A 17 17.05 -0.45 -25.97
N ALA A 18 17.40 0.83 -25.75
CA ALA A 18 17.56 1.36 -24.41
C ALA A 18 16.20 1.30 -23.70
N SER A 19 16.10 0.45 -22.68
CA SER A 19 14.93 0.41 -21.79
C SER A 19 14.98 1.67 -20.93
N VAL A 20 14.17 2.67 -21.28
CA VAL A 20 13.95 3.81 -20.40
C VAL A 20 13.22 3.26 -19.18
N GLN A 21 13.92 3.16 -18.04
CA GLN A 21 13.24 2.94 -16.77
C GLN A 21 12.43 4.21 -16.52
N GLU A 22 11.12 4.14 -16.73
CA GLU A 22 10.21 5.20 -16.31
C GLU A 22 10.32 5.28 -14.79
N VAL A 23 11.03 6.28 -14.30
CA VAL A 23 10.98 6.64 -12.88
C VAL A 23 9.60 7.22 -12.65
N ASP A 24 8.73 6.42 -12.07
CA ASP A 24 7.42 6.86 -11.65
C ASP A 24 7.60 7.85 -10.49
N ALA A 25 7.56 9.15 -10.82
CA ALA A 25 7.62 10.25 -9.86
C ALA A 25 6.42 10.27 -8.89
N HIS A 26 5.48 9.33 -9.06
CA HIS A 26 4.33 9.14 -8.22
C HIS A 26 4.44 7.84 -7.43
N THR A 27 3.94 7.85 -6.20
CA THR A 27 4.17 6.77 -5.25
C THR A 27 2.88 6.24 -4.63
N TYR A 28 2.99 5.03 -4.08
CA TYR A 28 1.93 4.39 -3.32
C TYR A 28 2.48 3.55 -2.17
N LEU A 29 1.61 3.18 -1.23
CA LEU A 29 1.99 2.41 -0.05
C LEU A 29 2.26 0.94 -0.39
N THR A 30 3.50 0.50 -0.14
CA THR A 30 3.93 -0.90 -0.23
C THR A 30 3.96 -1.59 1.13
N GLN A 31 4.04 -0.81 2.22
CA GLN A 31 3.96 -1.33 3.59
C GLN A 31 3.25 -0.31 4.50
N PRO A 32 2.18 -0.67 5.24
CA PRO A 32 1.33 -1.83 4.93
C PRO A 32 0.80 -1.72 3.49
N LEU A 33 0.70 -2.85 2.79
CA LEU A 33 0.41 -2.88 1.35
C LEU A 33 -0.99 -2.32 1.05
N ALA A 34 -1.05 -1.27 0.24
CA ALA A 34 -2.30 -0.80 -0.36
C ALA A 34 -2.75 -1.76 -1.46
N GLU A 35 -4.01 -2.18 -1.39
CA GLU A 35 -4.69 -2.85 -2.49
C GLU A 35 -5.49 -1.84 -3.30
N PHE A 36 -5.57 -2.06 -4.61
CA PHE A 36 -6.19 -1.14 -5.55
C PHE A 36 -7.49 -1.70 -6.12
N LYS A 37 -8.40 -0.81 -6.49
CA LYS A 37 -9.59 -1.17 -7.27
C LYS A 37 -9.16 -1.81 -8.59
N SER A 38 -9.94 -2.76 -9.09
CA SER A 38 -9.63 -3.44 -10.35
C SER A 38 -9.46 -2.42 -11.50
N GLY A 39 -8.39 -2.58 -12.29
CA GLY A 39 -8.07 -1.70 -13.42
C GLY A 39 -7.61 -0.28 -13.04
N ALA A 40 -7.52 0.07 -11.75
CA ALA A 40 -7.09 1.40 -11.35
C ALA A 40 -5.56 1.53 -11.37
N SER A 41 -5.08 2.71 -11.74
CA SER A 41 -3.65 3.04 -11.62
C SER A 41 -3.21 3.04 -10.16
N LYS A 42 -2.01 2.49 -9.92
CA LYS A 42 -1.42 2.42 -8.58
C LYS A 42 -0.78 3.73 -8.14
N SER A 43 -0.17 4.43 -9.08
CA SER A 43 0.68 5.58 -8.82
C SER A 43 0.09 6.90 -9.31
N SER A 44 -0.85 6.89 -10.25
CA SER A 44 -1.45 8.15 -10.72
C SER A 44 -2.12 8.93 -9.59
N TRP A 45 -2.07 10.26 -9.72
CA TRP A 45 -2.80 11.17 -8.86
C TRP A 45 -4.31 10.87 -8.86
N VAL A 46 -4.99 11.24 -7.77
CA VAL A 46 -6.43 11.08 -7.58
C VAL A 46 -7.21 12.21 -8.24
N ALA A 47 -6.68 13.43 -8.15
CA ALA A 47 -7.22 14.61 -8.82
C ALA A 47 -6.09 15.60 -9.09
N GLU A 48 -6.18 16.26 -10.24
CA GLU A 48 -5.29 17.35 -10.66
C GLU A 48 -6.10 18.64 -10.78
N PHE A 49 -5.54 19.75 -10.29
CA PHE A 49 -6.22 21.04 -10.22
C PHE A 49 -5.20 22.18 -10.15
N GLY A 50 -5.62 23.42 -10.43
CA GLY A 50 -4.79 24.60 -10.23
C GLY A 50 -4.77 25.06 -8.76
N PRO A 51 -3.81 25.92 -8.36
CA PRO A 51 -3.82 26.54 -7.03
C PRO A 51 -5.16 27.26 -6.81
N PRO A 52 -5.87 27.01 -5.70
CA PRO A 52 -7.17 27.64 -5.42
C PRO A 52 -7.05 29.10 -4.99
N TRP A 53 -5.83 29.59 -4.79
CA TRP A 53 -5.54 30.91 -4.26
C TRP A 53 -4.53 31.63 -5.16
N SER A 54 -4.57 32.96 -5.17
CA SER A 54 -3.55 33.78 -5.81
C SER A 54 -2.22 33.66 -5.07
N GLY A 55 -1.12 33.47 -5.79
CA GLY A 55 0.21 33.42 -5.19
C GLY A 55 1.17 32.52 -5.96
N THR A 56 2.37 32.35 -5.39
CA THR A 56 3.37 31.38 -5.87
C THR A 56 3.47 30.23 -4.87
N PHE A 57 3.32 29.00 -5.35
CA PHE A 57 3.26 27.78 -4.52
C PHE A 57 4.27 26.74 -5.00
N LYS A 58 5.54 27.12 -5.03
CA LYS A 58 6.67 26.26 -5.41
C LYS A 58 7.12 25.33 -4.30
N THR A 59 6.75 25.59 -3.05
CA THR A 59 7.18 24.80 -1.89
C THR A 59 6.03 24.48 -0.97
N GLY A 60 6.17 23.40 -0.20
CA GLY A 60 5.19 23.02 0.82
C GLY A 60 5.02 24.08 1.90
N ALA A 61 6.11 24.79 2.25
CA ALA A 61 6.05 25.91 3.19
C ALA A 61 5.16 27.08 2.70
N GLN A 62 5.15 27.37 1.39
CA GLN A 62 4.28 28.40 0.83
C GLN A 62 2.81 27.99 0.90
N TYR A 63 2.50 26.72 0.60
CA TYR A 63 1.18 26.17 0.83
C TYR A 63 0.78 26.26 2.32
N ALA A 64 1.63 25.78 3.23
CA ALA A 64 1.33 25.72 4.66
C ALA A 64 1.04 27.10 5.25
N ALA A 65 1.82 28.11 4.87
CA ALA A 65 1.61 29.49 5.29
C ALA A 65 0.26 30.05 4.81
N GLU A 66 -0.12 29.79 3.56
CA GLU A 66 -1.40 30.26 3.02
C GLU A 66 -2.58 29.46 3.59
N ALA A 67 -2.47 28.14 3.67
CA ALA A 67 -3.47 27.25 4.28
C ALA A 67 -3.82 27.71 5.71
N LYS A 68 -2.79 28.08 6.50
CA LYS A 68 -2.97 28.64 7.85
C LYS A 68 -3.77 29.94 7.84
N LYS A 69 -3.49 30.88 6.92
CA LYS A 69 -4.27 32.14 6.79
C LYS A 69 -5.73 31.90 6.42
N ARG A 70 -6.01 30.82 5.70
CA ARG A 70 -7.36 30.42 5.29
C ARG A 70 -8.09 29.57 6.32
N GLY A 71 -7.46 29.28 7.47
CA GLY A 71 -8.06 28.46 8.52
C GLY A 71 -8.19 26.98 8.14
N ILE A 72 -7.42 26.51 7.16
CA ILE A 72 -7.34 25.08 6.82
C ILE A 72 -6.61 24.37 7.96
N LYS A 73 -7.26 23.38 8.56
CA LYS A 73 -6.77 22.71 9.77
C LYS A 73 -5.68 21.68 9.46
N ASP A 74 -5.85 20.93 8.39
CA ASP A 74 -5.01 19.82 8.01
C ASP A 74 -5.12 19.51 6.51
N LEU A 75 -4.18 18.73 6.00
CA LEU A 75 -4.16 18.36 4.58
C LEU A 75 -5.37 17.47 4.21
N ARG A 76 -5.76 16.57 5.12
CA ARG A 76 -6.93 15.70 4.93
C ARG A 76 -8.19 16.51 4.58
N SER A 77 -8.52 17.53 5.35
CA SER A 77 -9.69 18.39 5.13
C SER A 77 -9.56 19.22 3.84
N PHE A 78 -8.36 19.72 3.53
CA PHE A 78 -8.11 20.40 2.25
C PHE A 78 -8.36 19.50 1.03
N LEU A 79 -7.93 18.25 1.10
CA LEU A 79 -8.03 17.30 0.00
C LEU A 79 -9.37 16.57 -0.06
N GLU A 80 -10.26 16.71 0.91
CA GLU A 80 -11.52 15.95 0.99
C GLU A 80 -12.34 16.02 -0.31
N SER A 81 -12.48 17.22 -0.89
CA SER A 81 -13.21 17.44 -2.15
C SER A 81 -12.41 17.14 -3.44
N LYS A 82 -11.14 16.73 -3.32
CA LYS A 82 -10.21 16.52 -4.47
C LYS A 82 -10.16 15.05 -4.85
N GLY A 83 -11.28 14.55 -5.37
CA GLY A 83 -11.48 13.14 -5.75
C GLY A 83 -11.76 12.21 -4.56
N PRO A 84 -11.95 10.89 -4.80
CA PRO A 84 -12.43 9.95 -3.79
C PRO A 84 -11.57 9.91 -2.52
N THR A 85 -12.21 9.67 -1.36
CA THR A 85 -11.53 9.66 -0.04
C THR A 85 -10.31 8.73 0.03
N CYS A 86 -10.41 7.56 -0.61
CA CYS A 86 -9.35 6.56 -0.68
C CYS A 86 -8.66 6.50 -2.05
N GLY A 87 -8.87 7.50 -2.91
CA GLY A 87 -8.34 7.51 -4.26
C GLY A 87 -8.66 6.22 -5.02
N ASN A 88 -7.62 5.60 -5.55
CA ASN A 88 -7.69 4.35 -6.31
C ASN A 88 -7.60 3.09 -5.44
N THR A 89 -7.31 3.23 -4.15
CA THR A 89 -7.20 2.08 -3.24
C THR A 89 -8.58 1.49 -2.91
N ASN A 90 -8.60 0.19 -2.62
CA ASN A 90 -9.78 -0.53 -2.17
C ASN A 90 -9.88 -0.44 -0.63
N PRO A 91 -10.83 0.35 -0.08
CA PRO A 91 -10.99 0.46 1.37
C PRO A 91 -11.56 -0.81 2.02
N ASN A 92 -12.10 -1.74 1.22
CA ASN A 92 -12.68 -2.99 1.70
C ASN A 92 -11.70 -4.18 1.56
N ALA A 93 -10.43 -3.90 1.27
CA ALA A 93 -9.39 -4.92 1.21
C ALA A 93 -9.19 -5.62 2.56
N LYS A 94 -8.62 -6.83 2.54
CA LYS A 94 -8.27 -7.55 3.76
C LYS A 94 -7.29 -6.72 4.59
N ALA A 95 -7.60 -6.54 5.88
CA ALA A 95 -6.74 -5.78 6.79
C ALA A 95 -5.32 -6.34 6.85
N LYS A 96 -4.34 -5.45 6.73
CA LYS A 96 -2.92 -5.75 6.82
C LYS A 96 -2.45 -5.65 8.25
N GLN A 97 -1.55 -6.54 8.67
CA GLN A 97 -0.95 -6.41 9.99
C GLN A 97 -0.13 -5.11 10.06
N ILE A 98 -0.25 -4.40 11.18
CA ILE A 98 0.60 -3.23 11.44
C ILE A 98 2.08 -3.66 11.43
N PRO A 99 2.96 -2.98 10.67
CA PRO A 99 4.37 -3.30 10.61
C PRO A 99 5.02 -3.22 12.00
N ARG A 100 5.79 -4.25 12.38
CA ARG A 100 6.44 -4.32 13.71
C ARG A 100 7.49 -3.23 13.92
N ASP A 101 8.15 -2.82 12.85
CA ASP A 101 9.08 -1.70 12.80
C ASP A 101 8.35 -0.34 12.83
N GLY A 102 7.02 -0.33 12.70
CA GLY A 102 6.19 0.85 12.54
C GLY A 102 6.59 1.72 11.35
N MET A 103 7.14 1.13 10.29
CA MET A 103 7.50 1.83 9.06
C MET A 103 6.34 1.77 8.07
N VAL A 104 5.99 2.93 7.55
CA VAL A 104 5.20 3.06 6.32
C VAL A 104 6.17 3.18 5.16
N LYS A 105 6.05 2.33 4.14
CA LYS A 105 6.93 2.29 2.97
C LYS A 105 6.17 2.61 1.68
N PHE A 106 6.91 3.20 0.75
CA PHE A 106 6.44 3.74 -0.51
C PHE A 106 7.13 3.01 -1.67
N ALA A 107 6.46 2.92 -2.82
CA ALA A 107 7.01 2.27 -4.02
C ALA A 107 8.18 3.07 -4.63
N SER A 108 8.09 4.38 -4.56
CA SER A 108 9.08 5.37 -5.00
C SER A 108 9.14 6.55 -4.02
N THR A 109 10.09 7.45 -4.24
CA THR A 109 10.27 8.71 -3.53
C THR A 109 9.12 9.69 -3.81
N MET A 110 8.90 10.66 -2.91
CA MET A 110 7.99 11.78 -3.14
C MET A 110 8.79 12.94 -3.73
N GLU A 111 8.80 13.07 -5.06
CA GLU A 111 9.72 13.96 -5.79
C GLU A 111 9.14 15.36 -6.08
N HIS A 112 7.96 15.67 -5.55
CA HIS A 112 7.32 16.97 -5.74
C HIS A 112 7.13 17.71 -4.40
N PRO A 113 7.38 19.03 -4.37
CA PRO A 113 7.23 19.80 -3.16
C PRO A 113 5.79 19.71 -2.67
N GLY A 114 5.61 19.72 -1.35
CA GLY A 114 4.28 19.84 -0.77
C GLY A 114 4.04 18.97 0.46
N PRO A 115 2.94 19.23 1.16
CA PRO A 115 2.66 18.61 2.44
C PRO A 115 2.23 17.16 2.30
N CYS A 116 2.51 16.35 3.31
CA CYS A 116 1.94 15.03 3.44
C CYS A 116 1.56 14.70 4.89
N GLU A 117 0.57 13.82 5.04
CA GLU A 117 0.02 13.38 6.31
C GLU A 117 -0.26 11.88 6.30
N ILE A 118 -0.11 11.25 7.47
CA ILE A 118 -0.59 9.88 7.70
C ILE A 118 -1.55 9.89 8.88
N TRP A 119 -2.69 9.23 8.69
CA TRP A 119 -3.76 9.13 9.67
C TRP A 119 -4.07 7.68 9.98
N LEU A 120 -4.44 7.42 11.23
CA LEU A 120 -5.11 6.20 11.66
C LEU A 120 -6.52 6.60 12.10
N ASP A 121 -7.51 6.20 11.31
CA ASP A 121 -8.90 6.66 11.43
C ASP A 121 -9.00 8.19 11.50
N ASN A 122 -9.31 8.74 12.68
CA ASN A 122 -9.49 10.17 12.92
C ASN A 122 -8.30 10.81 13.64
N THR A 123 -7.22 10.06 13.85
CA THR A 123 -6.00 10.52 14.52
C THR A 123 -4.89 10.73 13.51
N ARG A 124 -4.41 11.97 13.37
CA ARG A 124 -3.21 12.27 12.60
C ARG A 124 -1.99 11.79 13.38
N VAL A 125 -1.24 10.85 12.80
CA VAL A 125 -0.07 10.22 13.44
C VAL A 125 1.25 10.66 12.82
N PHE A 126 1.19 11.36 11.70
CA PHE A 126 2.33 11.98 11.04
C PHE A 126 1.88 13.18 10.22
N GLN A 127 2.72 14.22 10.17
CA GLN A 127 2.55 15.38 9.32
C GLN A 127 3.91 15.99 9.00
N ASN A 128 4.07 16.46 7.76
CA ASN A 128 5.18 17.31 7.37
C ASN A 128 4.70 18.31 6.30
N ASP A 129 5.17 19.56 6.38
CA ASP A 129 4.73 20.64 5.47
C ASP A 129 5.33 20.50 4.08
N ASP A 130 6.48 19.82 3.93
CA ASP A 130 7.19 19.61 2.67
C ASP A 130 7.93 18.26 2.65
N CYS A 131 7.26 17.24 2.13
CA CYS A 131 7.74 15.86 2.20
C CYS A 131 8.86 15.54 1.22
N GLU A 132 8.91 16.19 0.05
CA GLU A 132 10.06 16.09 -0.84
C GLU A 132 11.30 16.67 -0.15
N LYS A 133 11.19 17.88 0.42
CA LYS A 133 12.34 18.51 1.09
C LYS A 133 12.85 17.68 2.27
N THR A 134 11.97 17.03 3.02
CA THR A 134 12.35 16.28 4.23
C THR A 134 12.73 14.83 3.94
N TYR A 135 12.07 14.19 2.97
CA TYR A 135 12.13 12.75 2.71
C TYR A 135 12.38 12.42 1.23
N GLY A 136 12.81 13.36 0.39
CA GLY A 136 12.90 13.18 -1.06
C GLY A 136 13.81 12.04 -1.54
N SER A 137 14.72 11.55 -0.70
CA SER A 137 15.53 10.35 -0.96
C SER A 137 15.06 9.09 -0.20
N ALA A 138 14.06 9.24 0.67
CA ALA A 138 13.53 8.18 1.50
C ALA A 138 12.25 7.60 0.89
N THR A 139 12.17 6.27 0.85
CA THR A 139 10.96 5.53 0.48
C THR A 139 10.21 5.01 1.70
N SER A 140 10.48 5.58 2.89
CA SER A 140 9.82 5.14 4.11
C SER A 140 9.77 6.23 5.19
N ILE A 141 8.72 6.18 6.01
CA ILE A 141 8.45 7.11 7.11
C ILE A 141 8.11 6.29 8.36
N LYS A 142 8.74 6.63 9.48
CA LYS A 142 8.41 6.04 10.79
C LYS A 142 7.11 6.64 11.31
N VAL A 143 6.16 5.77 11.66
CA VAL A 143 4.85 6.15 12.22
C VAL A 143 4.63 5.47 13.56
N ASN A 144 3.97 6.18 14.48
CA ASN A 144 3.47 5.61 15.73
C ASN A 144 2.05 5.06 15.53
N PHE A 145 1.91 3.74 15.54
CA PHE A 145 0.63 3.06 15.33
C PHE A 145 -0.22 2.89 16.61
N SER A 146 0.24 3.38 17.76
CA SER A 146 -0.43 3.18 19.05
C SER A 146 -1.86 3.71 19.12
N ALA A 147 -2.23 4.68 18.25
CA ALA A 147 -3.59 5.18 18.12
C ALA A 147 -4.56 4.13 17.57
N CYS A 148 -4.07 3.10 16.88
CA CYS A 148 -4.91 2.03 16.37
C CYS A 148 -5.19 0.96 17.43
N LYS A 149 -6.46 0.71 17.72
CA LYS A 149 -6.92 -0.30 18.70
C LYS A 149 -7.82 -1.32 17.98
N GLY A 150 -7.25 -2.46 17.58
CA GLY A 150 -7.97 -3.45 16.78
C GLY A 150 -7.82 -3.17 15.30
N ASN A 151 -8.93 -2.86 14.61
CA ASN A 151 -8.94 -2.55 13.18
C ASN A 151 -9.04 -1.04 12.97
N CYS A 152 -8.21 -0.51 12.09
CA CYS A 152 -8.21 0.89 11.72
C CYS A 152 -8.02 1.04 10.22
N MET A 153 -8.29 2.23 9.71
CA MET A 153 -7.93 2.60 8.35
C MET A 153 -6.76 3.56 8.39
N LEU A 154 -5.61 3.10 7.91
CA LEU A 154 -4.48 3.97 7.61
C LEU A 154 -4.81 4.77 6.35
N ARG A 155 -4.57 6.09 6.40
CA ARG A 155 -4.72 6.98 5.25
C ARG A 155 -3.46 7.77 5.06
N PHE A 156 -2.90 7.71 3.86
CA PHE A 156 -1.82 8.58 3.43
C PHE A 156 -2.38 9.64 2.48
N TYR A 157 -2.00 10.88 2.73
CA TYR A 157 -2.32 12.04 1.92
C TYR A 157 -1.03 12.74 1.52
N TRP A 158 -0.90 13.09 0.26
CA TRP A 158 0.16 13.97 -0.24
C TRP A 158 -0.42 14.92 -1.28
N LEU A 159 0.01 16.17 -1.23
CA LEU A 159 -0.28 17.18 -2.25
C LEU A 159 1.04 17.52 -2.95
N GLY A 160 1.19 17.08 -4.20
CA GLY A 160 2.34 17.41 -5.03
C GLY A 160 2.11 18.72 -5.78
N LEU A 161 3.04 19.67 -5.64
CA LEU A 161 3.03 20.97 -6.30
C LEU A 161 3.86 20.92 -7.59
N GLN A 162 3.20 20.56 -8.69
CA GLN A 162 3.79 20.37 -10.02
C GLN A 162 4.10 21.69 -10.74
N ASP A 163 5.02 21.63 -11.70
CA ASP A 163 5.30 22.69 -12.67
C ASP A 163 5.55 24.07 -12.03
N GLY A 164 6.33 24.06 -10.94
CA GLY A 164 6.62 25.27 -10.17
C GLY A 164 5.40 25.84 -9.44
N GLY A 165 4.46 24.99 -9.04
CA GLY A 165 3.28 25.36 -8.25
C GLY A 165 2.04 25.74 -9.05
N LYS A 166 2.08 25.62 -10.37
CA LYS A 166 0.95 25.99 -11.26
C LYS A 166 -0.09 24.89 -11.39
N ARG A 167 0.30 23.65 -11.12
CA ARG A 167 -0.55 22.46 -11.23
C ARG A 167 -0.37 21.63 -9.96
N TRP A 168 -1.45 21.21 -9.35
CA TRP A 168 -1.44 20.53 -8.06
C TRP A 168 -2.06 19.15 -8.24
N GLN A 169 -1.45 18.15 -7.64
CA GLN A 169 -1.90 16.76 -7.73
C GLN A 169 -2.12 16.21 -6.32
N SER A 170 -3.28 15.60 -6.11
CA SER A 170 -3.61 14.95 -4.85
C SER A 170 -3.31 13.45 -4.93
N TYR A 171 -2.66 12.91 -3.91
CA TYR A 171 -2.40 11.49 -3.75
C TYR A 171 -3.05 11.02 -2.46
N LYS A 172 -3.80 9.93 -2.57
CA LYS A 172 -4.55 9.36 -1.44
C LYS A 172 -4.46 7.85 -1.50
N ASN A 173 -4.01 7.24 -0.42
CA ASN A 173 -4.04 5.79 -0.25
C ASN A 173 -4.73 5.45 1.07
N CYS A 174 -5.59 4.43 1.03
CA CYS A 174 -6.19 3.82 2.21
C CYS A 174 -5.69 2.38 2.34
N VAL A 175 -5.38 1.99 3.57
CA VAL A 175 -5.00 0.61 3.89
C VAL A 175 -5.73 0.22 5.17
N PRO A 176 -6.68 -0.73 5.11
CA PRO A 176 -7.20 -1.34 6.31
C PRO A 176 -6.04 -2.02 7.05
N VAL A 177 -5.85 -1.71 8.33
CA VAL A 177 -4.79 -2.24 9.17
C VAL A 177 -5.35 -2.85 10.45
N THR A 178 -4.63 -3.81 11.02
CA THR A 178 -5.03 -4.48 12.26
C THR A 178 -3.87 -4.67 13.22
N THR A 179 -4.13 -4.54 14.51
CA THR A 179 -3.23 -4.96 15.60
C THR A 179 -3.22 -6.47 15.80
N GLY A 180 -4.16 -7.20 15.19
CA GLY A 180 -4.22 -8.66 15.23
C GLY A 180 -3.01 -9.30 14.54
N LYS A 181 -2.66 -10.52 14.96
CA LYS A 181 -1.68 -11.33 14.23
C LYS A 181 -2.26 -11.65 12.84
N SER A 182 -1.48 -11.50 11.77
CA SER A 182 -1.86 -12.13 10.52
C SER A 182 -1.92 -13.63 10.77
N ARG A 183 -3.11 -14.25 10.72
CA ARG A 183 -3.16 -15.69 10.45
C ARG A 183 -2.61 -15.84 9.03
N SER A 184 -1.35 -16.25 8.94
CA SER A 184 -0.79 -16.81 7.71
C SER A 184 -1.72 -17.95 7.30
N MET A 185 -2.19 -17.90 6.07
CA MET A 185 -3.05 -18.92 5.50
C MET A 185 -2.17 -20.10 5.07
N ASP A 186 -1.50 -20.73 6.04
CA ASP A 186 -0.73 -21.96 5.90
C ASP A 186 -1.00 -22.96 7.04
N GLU A 187 -1.95 -22.66 7.94
CA GLU A 187 -2.37 -23.58 8.99
C GLU A 187 -3.83 -23.98 8.70
N TYR A 188 -3.98 -25.06 7.93
CA TYR A 188 -5.21 -25.84 7.98
C TYR A 188 -5.31 -26.40 9.39
N GLU A 189 -6.08 -25.73 10.24
CA GLU A 189 -6.48 -26.24 11.54
C GLU A 189 -7.38 -27.45 11.28
N TYR A 190 -6.79 -28.65 11.33
CA TYR A 190 -7.52 -29.89 11.49
C TYR A 190 -8.08 -29.87 12.92
N GLU A 191 -9.32 -29.40 13.04
CA GLU A 191 -10.10 -29.55 14.26
C GLU A 191 -10.34 -31.05 14.46
N SER A 192 -9.49 -31.71 15.26
CA SER A 192 -9.71 -33.10 15.65
C SER A 192 -10.82 -33.12 16.70
N GLU A 193 -11.96 -33.70 16.35
CA GLU A 193 -13.02 -34.04 17.29
C GLU A 193 -12.47 -34.95 18.40
N ALA A 194 -12.32 -34.41 19.61
CA ALA A 194 -12.10 -35.22 20.80
C ALA A 194 -13.46 -35.70 21.33
N SER A 195 -13.84 -36.92 20.95
CA SER A 195 -14.97 -37.62 21.52
C SER A 195 -14.70 -37.91 23.01
N VAL A 196 -15.62 -37.45 23.86
CA VAL A 196 -15.61 -37.71 25.30
C VAL A 196 -16.06 -39.16 25.51
N VAL A 197 -15.13 -40.06 25.78
CA VAL A 197 -15.44 -41.41 26.30
C VAL A 197 -15.17 -41.39 27.79
N ASN A 198 -16.26 -41.44 28.57
CA ASN A 198 -16.23 -41.44 30.02
C ASN A 198 -15.77 -42.83 30.50
N ALA A 199 -14.67 -42.89 31.25
CA ALA A 199 -14.22 -44.10 31.91
C ALA A 199 -15.11 -44.40 33.11
N THR A 200 -15.61 -45.63 33.20
CA THR A 200 -16.01 -46.21 34.49
C THR A 200 -15.52 -47.64 34.50
N GLU A 201 -14.58 -47.88 35.41
CA GLU A 201 -13.90 -49.13 35.69
C GLU A 201 -14.78 -50.00 36.59
N THR A 202 -14.98 -51.27 36.24
CA THR A 202 -15.04 -52.39 37.20
C THR A 202 -14.72 -53.72 36.51
N ALA A 203 -13.69 -54.38 37.05
CA ALA A 203 -13.28 -55.80 37.04
C ALA A 203 -14.15 -56.84 36.30
N ASP A 204 -13.54 -57.75 35.51
CA ASP A 204 -12.96 -59.04 35.96
C ASP A 204 -12.42 -59.84 34.76
N VAL A 205 -11.40 -60.69 34.96
CA VAL A 205 -10.80 -61.61 33.95
C VAL A 205 -11.04 -63.04 34.45
N PRO A 206 -11.52 -64.01 33.63
CA PRO A 206 -10.55 -64.91 32.98
C PRO A 206 -10.91 -65.47 31.60
N SER A 207 -9.81 -65.82 30.93
CA SER A 207 -9.59 -66.72 29.79
C SER A 207 -10.64 -67.81 29.51
N GLY A 208 -10.93 -68.01 28.22
CA GLY A 208 -11.32 -69.31 27.67
C GLY A 208 -12.41 -69.23 26.60
N TYR A 209 -12.26 -70.07 25.58
CA TYR A 209 -13.24 -70.47 24.56
C TYR A 209 -13.11 -69.88 23.14
N SER A 210 -12.40 -70.68 22.36
CA SER A 210 -12.45 -70.93 20.92
C SER A 210 -13.84 -70.73 20.27
N PHE A 211 -13.86 -70.09 19.11
CA PHE A 211 -14.88 -70.31 18.09
C PHE A 211 -14.22 -70.96 16.87
N ASN A 212 -14.36 -72.28 16.80
CA ASN A 212 -14.21 -73.03 15.56
C ASN A 212 -15.52 -72.98 14.78
N ASP A 213 -15.35 -72.86 13.47
CA ASP A 213 -16.17 -73.40 12.37
C ASP A 213 -17.61 -72.89 12.18
N LEU A 214 -17.90 -72.32 11.00
CA LEU A 214 -18.46 -73.11 9.88
C LEU A 214 -18.67 -72.24 8.61
N ASN A 215 -18.13 -72.79 7.52
CA ASN A 215 -18.25 -72.44 6.10
C ASN A 215 -19.60 -71.88 5.62
N ASN A 216 -19.55 -70.84 4.78
CA ASN A 216 -19.92 -70.91 3.35
C ASN A 216 -19.44 -69.66 2.60
#